data_AF-A0A212EJF5-F1
#
_entry.id   AF-A0A212EJF5-F1
#
_cell.length_a   1.000
_cell.length_b   1.000
_cell.length_c   1.000
_cell.angle_alpha   90.00
_cell.angle_beta   90.00
_cell.angle_gamma   90.00
#
_symmetry.space_group_name_H-M   'P 1'
#
loop_
_entity.id
_entity.type
_entity.pdbx_description
1 polymer ?
#
loop_
_entity_poly.entity_id
_entity_poly.type
_entity_poly.pdbx_seq_one_letter_code
_entity_poly.pdbx_strand_id
1 'polypeptide(L)'
;DGELDEYAGLMTAREKQWLINIQMLQLNTGTPYIHDFYYTVFLERQASKEKEGVKEAHKANQQNHPFYSGGKQEDSHAMRQRERHNSHRHNSTGEDPRTYVPTQFENSLGKLQCGSVTAPRKIIDVEVVGAEPEQRASRAPSVASNNPAEVPREMRRTKQLLLDIEALYLILLRLEELNDPLAISNALILKEREEKQKQLEAAQKEAEDDDDGNLFLKNIESVQRRPKQESPKSESIDKRQVVNLTTNQKPQPAKNLLDEDKEDLLNKMFSGLLHGERVPQILAVRKGKSLLARFLARTPETHPRLRPLWSRVLRCLPTAARRDEGGALVSLEPHFRRYALAAPGWPAVAETCAALAEALDPARGHHALDTRLTLSCVCALTEKAMMLVGVSESSGGERQWYRFLKTVAKALRHAPSVAPPTRPVAEARLSAHLKRLEARAGLEILQRGATIELSAKDAAEHLVRHLC
;
A
#
# COMPACT_ATOMS: atom_id res chain seq x y z
N ASP A 1 47.85 2.98 -27.35
CA ASP A 1 47.45 2.15 -26.20
C ASP A 1 46.04 2.53 -25.77
N GLY A 2 45.06 1.70 -26.15
CA GLY A 2 43.66 1.91 -25.76
C GLY A 2 43.47 1.42 -24.33
N GLU A 3 42.93 2.28 -23.47
CA GLU A 3 42.61 1.96 -22.08
C GLU A 3 41.77 0.69 -22.01
N LEU A 4 42.32 -0.33 -21.34
CA LEU A 4 41.58 -1.52 -20.95
C LEU A 4 40.54 -1.09 -19.92
N ASP A 5 39.27 -1.19 -20.31
CA ASP A 5 38.12 -0.96 -19.43
C ASP A 5 38.21 -1.91 -18.22
N GLU A 6 38.48 -1.35 -17.04
CA GLU A 6 38.60 -2.05 -15.76
C GLU A 6 37.35 -2.88 -15.43
N TYR A 7 36.21 -2.55 -16.05
CA TYR A 7 34.94 -3.23 -15.84
C TYR A 7 34.61 -4.29 -16.90
N ALA A 8 35.50 -4.52 -17.87
CA ALA A 8 35.31 -5.51 -18.92
C ALA A 8 35.30 -6.94 -18.34
N GLY A 9 34.18 -7.65 -18.49
CA GLY A 9 34.03 -9.06 -18.08
C GLY A 9 33.41 -9.29 -16.70
N LEU A 10 33.03 -8.23 -15.96
CA LEU A 10 32.26 -8.36 -14.71
C LEU A 10 30.86 -8.93 -14.90
N MET A 11 30.36 -8.94 -16.13
CA MET A 11 29.09 -9.57 -16.49
C MET A 11 29.26 -10.33 -17.80
N THR A 12 28.74 -11.56 -17.84
CA THR A 12 28.62 -12.30 -19.08
C THR A 12 27.63 -11.61 -20.02
N ALA A 13 27.78 -11.82 -21.33
CA ALA A 13 26.84 -11.27 -22.33
C ALA A 13 25.38 -11.66 -22.02
N ARG A 14 25.17 -12.83 -21.43
CA ARG A 14 23.85 -13.31 -21.00
C ARG A 14 23.30 -12.53 -19.82
N GLU A 15 24.12 -12.25 -18.81
CA GLU A 15 23.72 -11.43 -17.64
C GLU A 15 23.45 -9.99 -18.06
N LYS A 16 24.25 -9.45 -18.98
CA LYS A 16 24.01 -8.13 -19.59
C LYS A 16 22.68 -8.09 -20.32
N GLN A 17 22.40 -9.08 -21.17
CA GLN A 17 21.12 -9.17 -21.86
C GLN A 17 19.94 -9.34 -20.90
N TRP A 18 20.13 -10.10 -19.82
CA TRP A 18 19.10 -10.30 -18.80
C TRP A 18 18.77 -9.01 -18.03
N LEU A 19 19.79 -8.25 -17.61
CA LEU A 19 19.61 -6.95 -16.96
C LEU A 19 18.96 -5.92 -17.89
N ILE A 20 19.37 -5.89 -19.17
CA ILE A 20 18.71 -5.08 -20.20
C ILE A 20 17.24 -5.46 -20.32
N ASN A 21 16.91 -6.76 -20.37
CA ASN A 21 15.53 -7.21 -20.46
C ASN A 21 14.69 -6.83 -19.23
N ILE A 22 15.27 -6.88 -18.02
CA ILE A 22 14.60 -6.41 -16.79
C ILE A 22 14.36 -4.90 -16.84
N GLN A 23 15.36 -4.11 -17.23
CA GLN A 23 15.23 -2.66 -17.37
C GLN A 23 14.18 -2.30 -18.42
N MET A 24 14.21 -2.96 -19.58
CA MET A 24 13.21 -2.80 -20.64
C MET A 24 11.80 -3.23 -20.21
N LEU A 25 11.69 -4.18 -19.28
CA LEU A 25 10.42 -4.58 -18.68
C LEU A 25 9.91 -3.53 -17.69
N GLN A 26 10.80 -2.91 -16.90
CA GLN A 26 10.47 -1.81 -15.99
C GLN A 26 10.06 -0.51 -16.71
N LEU A 27 10.61 -0.26 -17.91
CA LEU A 27 10.28 0.90 -18.76
C LEU A 27 8.94 0.75 -19.49
N ASN A 28 8.34 -0.45 -19.49
CA ASN A 28 7.07 -0.73 -20.15
C ASN A 28 5.86 -0.34 -19.27
N THR A 29 5.88 0.90 -18.81
CA THR A 29 4.77 1.53 -18.08
C THR A 29 3.63 1.85 -19.04
N GLY A 30 2.36 1.75 -18.59
CA GLY A 30 1.18 2.07 -19.42
C GLY A 30 1.11 3.52 -19.92
N THR A 31 2.05 4.37 -19.50
CA THR A 31 2.20 5.80 -19.84
C THR A 31 3.65 6.12 -20.23
N PRO A 32 4.19 5.53 -21.31
CA PRO A 32 5.63 5.56 -21.58
C PRO A 32 6.15 6.95 -21.97
N TYR A 33 5.28 7.85 -22.47
CA TYR A 33 5.62 9.25 -22.76
C TYR A 33 5.86 10.11 -21.51
N ILE A 34 5.42 9.65 -20.33
CA ILE A 34 5.61 10.36 -19.06
C ILE A 34 6.85 9.84 -18.34
N HIS A 35 7.06 8.52 -18.37
CA HIS A 35 8.19 7.89 -17.68
C HIS A 35 9.50 7.97 -18.47
N ASP A 36 9.43 7.98 -19.80
CA ASP A 36 10.60 8.12 -20.66
C ASP A 36 10.22 8.76 -22.01
N PHE A 37 9.95 10.07 -21.97
CA PHE A 37 9.57 10.88 -23.12
C PHE A 37 10.58 10.78 -24.28
N TYR A 38 11.88 10.79 -23.97
CA TYR A 38 12.91 10.82 -25.00
C TYR A 38 13.06 9.48 -25.70
N TYR A 39 13.02 8.37 -24.95
CA TYR A 39 13.11 7.04 -25.54
C TYR A 39 11.86 6.68 -26.36
N THR A 40 10.67 7.06 -25.90
CA THR A 40 9.42 6.86 -26.66
C THR A 40 9.41 7.62 -27.97
N VAL A 41 9.75 8.91 -27.95
CA VAL A 41 9.84 9.73 -29.18
C VAL A 41 10.95 9.21 -30.10
N PHE A 42 12.06 8.71 -29.56
CA PHE A 42 13.13 8.09 -30.35
C PHE A 42 12.65 6.81 -31.06
N LEU A 43 11.97 5.90 -30.36
CA LEU A 43 11.39 4.70 -30.94
C LEU A 43 10.31 5.02 -31.98
N GLU A 44 9.47 6.01 -31.72
CA GLU A 44 8.44 6.49 -32.65
C GLU A 44 9.05 7.08 -33.93
N ARG A 45 10.13 7.86 -33.79
CA ARG A 45 10.91 8.37 -34.93
C ARG A 45 11.58 7.25 -35.73
N GLN A 46 12.08 6.20 -35.07
CA GLN A 46 12.63 5.02 -35.76
C GLN A 46 11.55 4.24 -36.52
N ALA A 47 10.42 3.96 -35.88
CA ALA A 47 9.30 3.26 -36.51
C ALA A 47 8.72 4.07 -37.69
N SER A 48 8.72 5.40 -37.58
CA SER A 48 8.32 6.30 -38.68
C SER A 48 9.30 6.25 -39.85
N LYS A 49 10.61 6.19 -39.58
CA LYS A 49 11.65 5.99 -40.61
C LYS A 49 11.55 4.64 -41.29
N GLU A 50 11.21 3.58 -40.54
CA GLU A 50 11.00 2.24 -41.12
C GLU A 50 9.74 2.21 -42.01
N LYS A 51 8.65 2.87 -41.58
CA LYS A 51 7.45 3.06 -42.40
C LYS A 51 7.68 3.94 -43.64
N GLU A 52 8.54 4.95 -43.56
CA GLU A 52 8.95 5.76 -44.71
C GLU A 52 9.84 4.98 -45.68
N GLY A 53 10.80 4.19 -45.18
CA GLY A 53 11.63 3.31 -46.01
C GLY A 53 10.83 2.22 -46.74
N VAL A 54 9.74 1.72 -46.13
CA VAL A 54 8.81 0.80 -46.79
C VAL A 54 8.01 1.49 -47.91
N LYS A 55 7.62 2.77 -47.74
CA LYS A 55 6.95 3.56 -48.79
C LYS A 55 7.89 3.87 -49.97
N GLU A 56 9.16 4.11 -49.68
CA GLU A 56 10.19 4.37 -50.70
C GLU A 56 10.54 3.09 -51.49
N ALA A 57 10.62 1.95 -50.82
CA ALA A 57 10.73 0.64 -51.46
C ALA A 57 9.50 0.31 -52.33
N HIS A 58 8.30 0.71 -51.91
CA HIS A 58 7.07 0.51 -52.70
C HIS A 58 7.03 1.40 -53.96
N LYS A 59 7.55 2.63 -53.87
CA LYS A 59 7.66 3.57 -55.00
C LYS A 59 8.74 3.14 -56.01
N ALA A 60 9.89 2.65 -55.54
CA ALA A 60 10.97 2.13 -56.37
C ALA A 60 10.59 0.83 -57.13
N ASN A 61 9.68 0.04 -56.56
CA ASN A 61 9.21 -1.20 -57.19
C ASN A 61 8.13 -0.97 -58.27
N GLN A 62 7.44 0.18 -58.26
CA GLN A 62 6.54 0.59 -59.35
C GLN A 62 7.30 1.20 -60.54
N GLN A 63 8.50 1.71 -60.31
CA GLN A 63 9.31 2.37 -61.33
C GLN A 63 10.15 1.42 -62.20
N ASN A 64 10.15 0.10 -61.89
CA ASN A 64 10.89 -0.94 -62.60
C ASN A 64 9.98 -2.01 -63.23
N HIS A 65 8.88 -1.61 -63.89
CA HIS A 65 8.04 -2.55 -64.65
C HIS A 65 8.55 -2.70 -66.11
N PRO A 66 8.81 -3.92 -66.64
CA PRO A 66 9.48 -4.12 -67.93
C PRO A 66 8.72 -3.73 -69.23
N PHE A 67 7.63 -2.97 -69.16
CA PHE A 67 6.77 -2.71 -70.33
C PHE A 67 6.87 -1.29 -70.91
N TYR A 68 7.67 -0.41 -70.30
CA TYR A 68 7.97 0.93 -70.81
C TYR A 68 9.48 1.22 -70.70
N SER A 69 10.28 0.56 -71.53
CA SER A 69 11.67 1.00 -71.76
C SER A 69 11.98 0.95 -73.25
N GLY A 70 11.68 2.05 -73.93
CA GLY A 70 12.18 2.32 -75.26
C GLY A 70 13.56 2.97 -75.17
N GLY A 71 14.58 2.17 -75.48
CA GLY A 71 15.88 2.54 -76.05
C GLY A 71 16.66 3.74 -75.50
N LYS A 72 17.80 3.46 -74.85
CA LYS A 72 19.17 3.70 -75.37
C LYS A 72 20.21 3.51 -74.24
N GLN A 73 21.19 2.63 -74.52
CA GLN A 73 22.66 2.76 -74.31
C GLN A 73 23.12 3.96 -73.44
N GLU A 74 23.94 3.82 -72.38
CA GLU A 74 25.31 3.29 -72.36
C GLU A 74 25.82 3.07 -70.91
N ASP A 75 26.68 2.05 -70.76
CA ASP A 75 27.88 1.92 -69.90
C ASP A 75 27.89 2.39 -68.43
N SER A 76 28.05 1.43 -67.50
CA SER A 76 29.37 1.09 -66.94
C SER A 76 29.26 0.17 -65.71
N HIS A 77 30.10 -0.87 -65.72
CA HIS A 77 30.77 -1.60 -64.60
C HIS A 77 30.32 -1.31 -63.16
N ALA A 78 30.10 -2.23 -62.22
CA ALA A 78 30.49 -3.64 -62.03
C ALA A 78 29.56 -4.24 -60.93
N MET A 79 29.10 -5.49 -61.03
CA MET A 79 29.66 -6.67 -60.32
C MET A 79 30.28 -6.32 -58.94
N ARG A 80 29.94 -6.96 -57.81
CA ARG A 80 29.64 -8.39 -57.61
C ARG A 80 29.19 -8.68 -56.16
N GLN A 81 28.29 -9.65 -56.08
CA GLN A 81 28.28 -10.80 -55.15
C GLN A 81 28.33 -10.58 -53.63
N ARG A 82 27.15 -10.78 -53.05
CA ARG A 82 26.92 -11.60 -51.86
C ARG A 82 27.74 -12.90 -51.90
N GLU A 83 28.42 -13.22 -50.80
CA GLU A 83 28.66 -14.60 -50.39
C GLU A 83 28.28 -14.78 -48.91
N ARG A 84 27.48 -15.82 -48.68
CA ARG A 84 27.10 -16.37 -47.38
C ARG A 84 28.05 -17.52 -47.11
N HIS A 85 28.70 -17.56 -45.94
CA HIS A 85 29.36 -18.78 -45.47
C HIS A 85 28.89 -19.14 -44.06
N ASN A 86 28.47 -20.40 -43.94
CA ASN A 86 28.11 -21.11 -42.72
C ASN A 86 29.13 -22.25 -42.53
N SER A 87 29.20 -22.78 -41.30
CA SER A 87 29.97 -23.95 -40.81
C SER A 87 31.33 -23.65 -40.15
N HIS A 88 31.49 -24.11 -38.90
CA HIS A 88 32.34 -25.27 -38.60
C HIS A 88 32.12 -25.79 -37.16
N ARG A 89 31.93 -27.11 -37.08
CA ARG A 89 32.06 -27.95 -35.88
C ARG A 89 33.53 -28.14 -35.57
N HIS A 90 33.89 -28.18 -34.28
CA HIS A 90 35.07 -28.92 -33.83
C HIS A 90 34.73 -29.72 -32.57
N ASN A 91 34.96 -31.02 -32.65
CA ASN A 91 34.94 -31.97 -31.55
C ASN A 91 36.41 -32.26 -31.21
N SER A 92 36.80 -32.17 -29.95
CA SER A 92 38.11 -32.62 -29.48
C SER A 92 38.00 -33.04 -28.01
N THR A 93 38.11 -34.34 -27.82
CA THR A 93 38.23 -35.09 -26.58
C THR A 93 39.55 -34.80 -25.87
N GLY A 94 39.48 -34.60 -24.55
CA GLY A 94 40.63 -34.59 -23.64
C GLY A 94 40.12 -34.68 -22.21
N GLU A 95 40.34 -35.83 -21.58
CA GLU A 95 39.97 -36.13 -20.20
C GLU A 95 40.81 -35.30 -19.21
N ASP A 96 40.14 -34.61 -18.30
CA ASP A 96 40.60 -34.37 -16.93
C ASP A 96 39.39 -33.93 -16.08
N PRO A 97 39.06 -34.62 -14.97
CA PRO A 97 37.93 -34.24 -14.14
C PRO A 97 38.31 -33.01 -13.30
N ARG A 98 38.01 -31.82 -13.82
CA ARG A 98 38.06 -30.58 -13.03
C ARG A 98 37.10 -30.70 -11.86
N THR A 99 37.65 -31.03 -10.69
CA THR A 99 36.93 -31.02 -9.41
C THR A 99 36.54 -29.58 -9.13
N TYR A 100 35.24 -29.30 -9.19
CA TYR A 100 34.68 -27.98 -8.88
C TYR A 100 34.94 -27.67 -7.41
N VAL A 101 35.75 -26.63 -7.15
CA VAL A 101 35.92 -26.05 -5.81
C VAL A 101 34.91 -24.92 -5.69
N PRO A 102 33.87 -25.03 -4.84
CA PRO A 102 32.90 -23.95 -4.65
C PRO A 102 33.58 -22.70 -4.11
N THR A 103 33.22 -21.54 -4.64
CA THR A 103 33.69 -20.23 -4.17
C THR A 103 33.25 -20.00 -2.72
N GLN A 104 34.21 -19.91 -1.81
CA GLN A 104 33.96 -19.60 -0.40
C GLN A 104 33.92 -18.07 -0.24
N PHE A 105 32.80 -17.55 0.24
CA PHE A 105 32.67 -16.14 0.61
C PHE A 105 32.97 -15.99 2.10
N GLU A 106 34.12 -15.42 2.46
CA GLU A 106 34.41 -15.07 3.85
C GLU A 106 33.40 -14.01 4.34
N ASN A 107 32.96 -14.14 5.59
CA ASN A 107 31.90 -13.37 6.29
C ASN A 107 30.43 -13.69 5.95
N SER A 108 30.14 -14.79 5.26
CA SER A 108 28.76 -15.29 5.16
C SER A 108 28.37 -16.14 6.39
N LEU A 109 27.21 -15.86 6.99
CA LEU A 109 26.66 -16.43 8.23
C LEU A 109 26.18 -17.91 8.06
N GLY A 110 26.96 -18.75 7.37
CA GLY A 110 26.68 -20.18 7.21
C GLY A 110 27.31 -20.82 5.97
N LYS A 111 27.56 -22.13 6.02
CA LYS A 111 28.10 -22.91 4.89
C LYS A 111 27.05 -23.02 3.78
N LEU A 112 27.36 -22.52 2.58
CA LEU A 112 26.55 -22.72 1.37
C LEU A 112 26.42 -24.22 1.08
N GLN A 113 25.20 -24.75 1.11
CA GLN A 113 24.93 -26.15 0.81
C GLN A 113 24.64 -26.29 -0.69
N CYS A 114 25.55 -26.91 -1.45
CA CYS A 114 25.38 -27.11 -2.89
C CYS A 114 24.30 -28.17 -3.16
N GLY A 115 23.13 -27.76 -3.65
CA GLY A 115 22.10 -28.66 -4.16
C GLY A 115 22.48 -29.21 -5.54
N SER A 116 22.12 -30.47 -5.83
CA SER A 116 22.26 -31.04 -7.17
C SER A 116 20.98 -30.84 -7.99
N VAL A 117 21.09 -30.90 -9.32
CA VAL A 117 19.95 -30.76 -10.26
C VAL A 117 18.88 -31.83 -10.03
N THR A 118 19.24 -32.99 -9.48
CA THR A 118 18.31 -34.09 -9.20
C THR A 118 17.72 -34.04 -7.78
N ALA A 119 18.21 -33.16 -6.90
CA ALA A 119 17.70 -32.95 -5.56
C ALA A 119 17.88 -31.49 -5.12
N PRO A 120 17.01 -30.57 -5.57
CA PRO A 120 17.11 -29.17 -5.18
C PRO A 120 16.85 -29.02 -3.67
N ARG A 121 17.85 -28.55 -2.92
CA ARG A 121 17.75 -28.23 -1.49
C ARG A 121 17.78 -26.70 -1.31
N LYS A 122 17.07 -26.20 -0.29
CA LYS A 122 17.04 -24.77 0.06
C LYS A 122 18.46 -24.26 0.33
N ILE A 123 18.84 -23.19 -0.36
CA ILE A 123 20.22 -22.65 -0.39
C ILE A 123 20.47 -21.66 0.77
N ILE A 124 19.40 -21.06 1.32
CA ILE A 124 19.49 -20.05 2.38
C ILE A 124 18.39 -20.33 3.40
N ASP A 125 18.78 -20.56 4.65
CA ASP A 125 17.89 -20.57 5.81
C ASP A 125 18.14 -19.31 6.62
N VAL A 126 17.27 -18.31 6.49
CA VAL A 126 17.32 -17.11 7.31
C VAL A 126 16.60 -17.43 8.61
N GLU A 127 17.30 -18.07 9.53
CA GLU A 127 16.87 -18.08 10.93
C GLU A 127 17.02 -16.64 11.44
N VAL A 128 15.91 -15.92 11.54
CA VAL A 128 15.85 -14.68 12.31
C VAL A 128 16.01 -15.09 13.76
N VAL A 129 17.24 -14.96 14.28
CA VAL A 129 17.55 -15.10 15.70
C VAL A 129 16.73 -14.05 16.45
N GLY A 130 15.57 -14.46 16.95
CA GLY A 130 14.77 -13.67 17.87
C GLY A 130 15.55 -13.54 19.18
N ALA A 131 15.75 -12.32 19.63
CA ALA A 131 16.29 -12.04 20.95
C ALA A 131 15.49 -12.81 22.02
N GLU A 132 16.21 -13.57 22.85
CA GLU A 132 15.71 -14.26 24.04
C GLU A 132 14.83 -13.32 24.89
N PRO A 133 13.58 -13.70 25.22
CA PRO A 133 12.86 -13.09 26.31
C PRO A 133 13.23 -13.79 27.62
N GLU A 134 13.77 -13.03 28.56
CA GLU A 134 13.97 -13.45 29.95
C GLU A 134 12.68 -14.04 30.55
N GLN A 135 12.82 -15.25 31.07
CA GLN A 135 12.07 -15.88 32.17
C GLN A 135 10.62 -15.43 32.38
N ARG A 136 9.68 -16.25 31.89
CA ARG A 136 8.40 -16.45 32.60
C ARG A 136 8.10 -17.93 32.79
N ALA A 137 8.10 -18.32 34.05
CA ALA A 137 7.71 -19.63 34.51
C ALA A 137 6.23 -19.94 34.19
N SER A 138 6.03 -21.17 33.69
CA SER A 138 4.91 -22.07 33.95
C SER A 138 3.47 -21.57 33.72
N ARG A 139 2.94 -21.93 32.54
CA ARG A 139 1.66 -22.64 32.42
C ARG A 139 1.62 -23.36 31.07
N ALA A 140 1.66 -24.70 31.13
CA ALA A 140 1.60 -25.55 29.95
C ALA A 140 0.27 -25.38 29.19
N PRO A 141 0.30 -25.53 27.86
CA PRO A 141 -0.69 -26.39 27.23
C PRO A 141 -0.03 -27.54 26.47
N SER A 142 -0.72 -28.66 26.58
CA SER A 142 -0.45 -29.98 26.06
C SER A 142 -0.32 -30.07 24.53
N VAL A 143 0.55 -31.00 24.12
CA VAL A 143 0.73 -31.62 22.78
C VAL A 143 1.29 -30.69 21.69
N ALA A 144 2.62 -30.52 21.73
CA ALA A 144 3.40 -30.12 20.58
C ALA A 144 3.54 -31.31 19.62
N SER A 145 3.12 -31.11 18.37
CA SER A 145 3.53 -31.93 17.24
C SER A 145 5.02 -31.66 16.97
N ASN A 146 5.87 -32.69 17.04
CA ASN A 146 7.31 -32.60 16.81
C ASN A 146 7.65 -32.48 15.31
N ASN A 147 7.12 -31.48 14.62
CA ASN A 147 7.51 -31.17 13.25
C ASN A 147 8.39 -29.90 13.21
N PRO A 148 9.70 -30.01 12.92
CA PRO A 148 10.60 -28.85 12.79
C PRO A 148 10.30 -27.96 11.58
N ALA A 149 9.33 -28.33 10.74
CA ALA A 149 8.84 -27.54 9.61
C ALA A 149 7.61 -26.66 9.92
N GLU A 150 7.03 -26.74 11.12
CA GLU A 150 5.88 -25.92 11.47
C GLU A 150 6.31 -24.53 11.95
N VAL A 151 6.18 -23.53 11.05
CA VAL A 151 6.21 -22.12 11.43
C VAL A 151 5.30 -21.92 12.65
N PRO A 152 5.79 -21.35 13.77
CA PRO A 152 5.01 -21.19 14.99
C PRO A 152 3.67 -20.53 14.70
N ARG A 153 2.59 -21.02 15.32
CA ARG A 153 1.21 -20.50 15.10
C ARG A 153 1.13 -18.99 15.26
N GLU A 154 1.93 -18.43 16.16
CA GLU A 154 2.06 -16.99 16.39
C GLU A 154 2.70 -16.25 15.21
N MET A 155 3.78 -16.80 14.64
CA MET A 155 4.41 -16.26 13.43
C MET A 155 3.44 -16.27 12.23
N ARG A 156 2.64 -17.33 12.07
CA ARG A 156 1.59 -17.38 11.01
C ARG A 156 0.54 -16.28 11.21
N ARG A 157 0.10 -16.03 12.45
CA ARG A 157 -0.85 -14.95 12.78
C ARG A 157 -0.27 -13.56 12.50
N THR A 158 0.97 -13.32 12.89
CA THR A 158 1.65 -12.05 12.62
C THR A 158 1.82 -11.82 11.12
N LYS A 159 2.24 -12.83 10.35
CA LYS A 159 2.32 -12.74 8.90
C LYS A 159 0.97 -12.41 8.27
N GLN A 160 -0.11 -13.07 8.71
CA GLN A 160 -1.45 -12.77 8.20
C GLN A 160 -1.88 -11.33 8.53
N LEU A 161 -1.61 -10.84 9.73
CA LEU A 161 -1.90 -9.46 10.11
C LEU A 161 -1.18 -8.46 9.20
N LEU A 162 0.09 -8.71 8.87
CA LEU A 162 0.85 -7.83 7.99
C LEU A 162 0.28 -7.85 6.56
N LEU A 163 -0.10 -9.01 6.04
CA LEU A 163 -0.78 -9.12 4.73
C LEU A 163 -2.13 -8.40 4.73
N ASP A 164 -2.89 -8.47 5.82
CA ASP A 164 -4.16 -7.76 5.95
C ASP A 164 -3.94 -6.24 5.98
N ILE A 165 -2.86 -5.76 6.62
CA ILE A 165 -2.46 -4.35 6.57
C ILE A 165 -2.13 -3.93 5.15
N GLU A 166 -1.38 -4.73 4.38
CA GLU A 166 -1.09 -4.44 2.97
C GLU A 166 -2.38 -4.40 2.13
N ALA A 167 -3.32 -5.33 2.35
CA ALA A 167 -4.60 -5.33 1.65
C ALA A 167 -5.41 -4.07 1.93
N LEU A 168 -5.42 -3.58 3.17
CA LEU A 168 -6.03 -2.30 3.53
C LEU A 168 -5.31 -1.11 2.89
N TYR A 169 -3.98 -1.16 2.73
CA TYR A 169 -3.23 -0.13 2.02
C TYR A 169 -3.62 -0.02 0.55
N LEU A 170 -3.90 -1.13 -0.13
CA LEU A 170 -4.37 -1.09 -1.52
C LEU A 170 -5.67 -0.29 -1.64
N ILE A 171 -6.61 -0.49 -0.71
CA ILE A 171 -7.87 0.27 -0.68
C ILE A 171 -7.62 1.74 -0.34
N LEU A 172 -6.74 2.01 0.63
CA LEU A 172 -6.36 3.38 1.02
C LEU A 172 -5.71 4.15 -0.14
N LEU A 173 -4.79 3.52 -0.87
CA LEU A 173 -4.13 4.12 -2.04
C LEU A 173 -5.16 4.40 -3.14
N ARG A 174 -6.12 3.50 -3.34
CA ARG A 174 -7.22 3.75 -4.29
C ARG A 174 -8.08 4.95 -3.89
N LEU A 175 -8.40 5.05 -2.60
CA LEU A 175 -9.12 6.20 -2.04
C LEU A 175 -8.32 7.51 -2.15
N GLU A 176 -6.99 7.42 -2.16
CA GLU A 176 -6.09 8.55 -2.36
C GLU A 176 -6.06 9.04 -3.80
N GLU A 177 -5.96 8.10 -4.74
CA GLU A 177 -5.98 8.37 -6.18
C GLU A 177 -7.24 9.09 -6.63
N LEU A 178 -8.40 8.83 -5.98
CA LEU A 178 -9.65 9.52 -6.27
C LEU A 178 -9.61 11.03 -6.02
N ASN A 179 -8.67 11.52 -5.21
CA ASN A 179 -8.48 12.94 -4.93
C ASN A 179 -7.19 13.50 -5.58
N ASP A 180 -6.46 12.69 -6.35
CA ASP A 180 -5.22 13.11 -7.01
C ASP A 180 -5.49 13.55 -8.46
N PRO A 181 -5.31 14.85 -8.79
CA PRO A 181 -5.57 15.36 -10.14
C PRO A 181 -4.72 14.65 -11.21
N LEU A 182 -3.51 14.19 -10.86
CA LEU A 182 -2.65 13.47 -11.78
C LEU A 182 -3.19 12.06 -12.06
N ALA A 183 -3.60 11.34 -11.01
CA ALA A 183 -4.22 10.02 -11.16
C ALA A 183 -5.53 10.09 -11.98
N ILE A 184 -6.35 11.12 -11.75
CA ILE A 184 -7.59 11.34 -12.50
C ILE A 184 -7.28 11.64 -13.98
N SER A 185 -6.32 12.53 -14.26
CA SER A 185 -5.91 12.85 -15.64
C SER A 185 -5.39 11.61 -16.37
N ASN A 186 -4.56 10.80 -15.71
CA ASN A 186 -4.06 9.54 -16.27
C ASN A 186 -5.18 8.54 -16.57
N ALA A 187 -6.15 8.42 -15.66
CA ALA A 187 -7.29 7.53 -15.86
C ALA A 187 -8.18 7.97 -17.04
N LEU A 188 -8.36 9.28 -17.24
CA LEU A 188 -9.09 9.83 -18.39
C LEU A 188 -8.36 9.54 -19.71
N ILE A 189 -7.03 9.73 -19.75
CA ILE A 189 -6.22 9.44 -20.95
C ILE A 189 -6.28 7.95 -21.30
N LEU A 190 -6.20 7.06 -20.30
CA LEU A 190 -6.31 5.63 -20.50
C LEU A 190 -7.69 5.24 -21.05
N LYS A 191 -8.76 5.84 -20.52
CA LYS A 191 -10.12 5.62 -21.01
C LYS A 191 -10.28 6.10 -22.46
N GLU A 192 -9.77 7.26 -22.81
CA GLU A 192 -9.80 7.78 -24.18
C GLU A 192 -9.04 6.86 -25.15
N ARG A 193 -7.89 6.31 -24.72
CA ARG A 193 -7.12 5.34 -25.52
C ARG A 193 -7.84 4.01 -25.70
N GLU A 194 -8.48 3.49 -24.65
CA GLU A 194 -9.27 2.26 -24.70
C GLU A 194 -10.47 2.43 -25.64
N GLU A 195 -11.16 3.57 -25.58
CA GLU A 195 -12.25 3.90 -26.49
C GLU A 195 -11.77 4.00 -27.95
N LYS A 196 -10.63 4.65 -28.21
CA LYS A 196 -10.03 4.71 -29.55
C LYS A 196 -9.61 3.33 -30.07
N GLN A 197 -9.00 2.51 -29.23
CA GLN A 197 -8.62 1.14 -29.58
C GLN A 197 -9.85 0.31 -29.93
N LYS A 198 -10.92 0.41 -29.12
CA LYS A 198 -12.18 -0.28 -29.38
C LYS A 198 -12.87 0.20 -30.66
N GLN A 199 -12.78 1.49 -31.00
CA GLN A 199 -13.27 2.02 -32.27
C GLN A 199 -12.47 1.49 -33.46
N LEU A 200 -11.15 1.39 -33.34
CA LEU A 200 -10.29 0.80 -34.38
C LEU A 200 -10.58 -0.69 -34.58
N GLU A 201 -10.76 -1.45 -33.50
CA GLU A 201 -11.14 -2.86 -33.56
C GLU A 201 -12.53 -3.06 -34.17
N ALA A 202 -13.50 -2.22 -33.81
CA ALA A 202 -14.82 -2.23 -34.42
C ALA A 202 -14.77 -1.89 -35.92
N ALA A 203 -14.02 -0.86 -36.32
CA ALA A 203 -13.84 -0.49 -37.72
C ALA A 203 -13.09 -1.57 -38.53
N GLN A 204 -12.11 -2.25 -37.91
CA GLN A 204 -11.45 -3.40 -38.54
C GLN A 204 -12.41 -4.57 -38.73
N LYS A 205 -13.27 -4.83 -37.76
CA LYS A 205 -14.28 -5.89 -37.85
C LYS A 205 -15.34 -5.60 -38.90
N GLU A 206 -15.81 -4.35 -39.01
CA GLU A 206 -16.72 -3.93 -40.08
C GLU A 206 -16.06 -4.03 -41.46
N ALA A 207 -14.77 -3.69 -41.58
CA ALA A 207 -14.02 -3.85 -42.83
C ALA A 207 -13.77 -5.32 -43.21
N GLU A 208 -13.62 -6.22 -42.23
CA GLU A 208 -13.54 -7.67 -42.48
C GLU A 208 -14.88 -8.23 -42.98
N ASP A 209 -16.01 -7.76 -42.44
CA ASP A 209 -17.35 -8.17 -42.88
C ASP A 209 -17.68 -7.65 -44.31
N ASP A 210 -17.17 -6.48 -44.71
CA ASP A 210 -17.31 -5.95 -46.09
C ASP A 210 -16.41 -6.68 -47.11
N ASP A 211 -15.28 -7.25 -46.69
CA ASP A 211 -14.34 -7.97 -47.57
C ASP A 211 -14.76 -9.43 -47.84
N ASP A 212 -15.74 -9.97 -47.11
CA ASP A 212 -16.43 -11.22 -47.46
C ASP A 212 -17.33 -11.07 -48.71
N GLY A 213 -17.61 -9.83 -49.16
CA GLY A 213 -18.20 -9.55 -50.47
C GLY A 213 -17.25 -9.81 -51.65
N ASN A 214 -15.93 -9.89 -51.41
CA ASN A 214 -14.89 -10.03 -52.43
C ASN A 214 -14.23 -11.42 -52.43
N LEU A 215 -15.01 -12.49 -52.20
CA LEU A 215 -14.55 -13.88 -52.29
C LEU A 215 -13.84 -14.23 -53.62
N PHE A 216 -14.13 -13.50 -54.70
CA PHE A 216 -13.56 -13.74 -56.03
C PHE A 216 -12.07 -13.40 -56.14
N LEU A 217 -11.59 -12.34 -55.47
CA LEU A 217 -10.18 -11.90 -55.54
C LEU A 217 -9.26 -12.74 -54.65
N LYS A 218 -9.73 -13.17 -53.47
CA LYS A 218 -8.99 -14.06 -52.56
C LYS A 218 -8.68 -15.44 -53.15
N ASN A 219 -9.56 -15.96 -54.01
CA ASN A 219 -9.34 -17.23 -54.71
C ASN A 219 -8.28 -17.17 -55.82
N ILE A 220 -7.98 -15.98 -56.35
CA ILE A 220 -6.95 -15.82 -57.39
C ILE A 220 -5.57 -15.60 -56.74
N GLU A 221 -5.47 -14.88 -55.62
CA GLU A 221 -4.19 -14.67 -54.93
C GLU A 221 -3.65 -15.91 -54.19
N SER A 222 -4.52 -16.84 -53.78
CA SER A 222 -4.14 -18.06 -53.07
C SER A 222 -3.44 -19.12 -53.94
N VAL A 223 -3.52 -18.99 -55.27
CA VAL A 223 -2.83 -19.90 -56.21
C VAL A 223 -1.36 -19.50 -56.42
N GLN A 224 -0.95 -18.26 -56.11
CA GLN A 224 0.39 -17.75 -56.44
C GLN A 224 1.39 -17.67 -55.26
N ARG A 225 0.98 -17.87 -54.00
CA ARG A 225 1.90 -17.72 -52.85
C ARG A 225 2.26 -19.07 -52.22
N ARG A 226 3.53 -19.46 -52.33
CA ARG A 226 4.14 -20.56 -51.56
C ARG A 226 4.02 -20.28 -50.04
N PRO A 227 3.83 -21.33 -49.21
CA PRO A 227 3.62 -21.17 -47.78
C PRO A 227 4.89 -20.65 -47.09
N LYS A 228 4.79 -19.48 -46.45
CA LYS A 228 5.74 -19.03 -45.44
C LYS A 228 5.22 -19.47 -44.07
N GLN A 229 6.07 -20.18 -43.32
CA GLN A 229 5.87 -20.54 -41.92
C GLN A 229 5.43 -19.33 -41.09
N GLU A 230 4.28 -19.46 -40.42
CA GLU A 230 3.81 -18.52 -39.40
C GLU A 230 4.77 -18.53 -38.20
N SER A 231 5.26 -17.35 -37.82
CA SER A 231 5.86 -17.15 -36.49
C SER A 231 4.74 -17.01 -35.46
N PRO A 232 4.91 -17.52 -34.22
CA PRO A 232 3.85 -17.49 -33.23
C PRO A 232 3.52 -16.05 -32.85
N LYS A 233 2.23 -15.68 -32.94
CA LYS A 233 1.69 -14.43 -32.41
C LYS A 233 2.04 -14.37 -30.92
N SER A 234 2.81 -13.36 -30.52
CA SER A 234 3.09 -13.08 -29.12
C SER A 234 1.81 -12.60 -28.45
N GLU A 235 1.16 -13.47 -27.67
CA GLU A 235 0.15 -13.06 -26.72
C GLU A 235 0.76 -12.01 -25.78
N SER A 236 0.15 -10.84 -25.73
CA SER A 236 0.51 -9.77 -24.80
C SER A 236 0.19 -10.25 -23.39
N ILE A 237 1.20 -10.81 -22.71
CA ILE A 237 1.13 -11.16 -21.29
C ILE A 237 0.77 -9.90 -20.50
N ASP A 238 -0.35 -9.95 -19.80
CA ASP A 238 -0.90 -8.89 -18.97
C ASP A 238 -0.02 -8.68 -17.71
N LYS A 239 0.70 -7.57 -17.65
CA LYS A 239 1.89 -7.37 -16.77
C LYS A 239 1.57 -6.85 -15.36
N ARG A 240 0.49 -7.32 -14.73
CA ARG A 240 0.23 -7.05 -13.29
C ARG A 240 0.72 -8.16 -12.34
N GLN A 241 1.38 -9.21 -12.86
CA GLN A 241 1.85 -10.35 -12.07
C GLN A 241 3.25 -10.15 -11.44
N VAL A 242 3.42 -9.10 -10.65
CA VAL A 242 4.57 -9.02 -9.73
C VAL A 242 4.03 -8.62 -8.36
N VAL A 243 3.32 -9.57 -7.72
CA VAL A 243 3.53 -10.12 -6.36
C VAL A 243 2.36 -11.11 -6.11
N ASN A 244 2.40 -12.31 -6.71
CA ASN A 244 1.42 -13.36 -6.40
C ASN A 244 2.00 -14.33 -5.37
N LEU A 245 1.80 -14.01 -4.09
CA LEU A 245 2.01 -14.94 -2.99
C LEU A 245 0.69 -15.71 -2.76
N THR A 246 0.53 -16.85 -3.44
CA THR A 246 -0.46 -17.91 -3.14
C THR A 246 -1.79 -17.44 -2.54
N THR A 247 -2.64 -16.81 -3.36
CA THR A 247 -4.08 -16.74 -3.12
C THR A 247 -4.78 -17.38 -4.32
N ASN A 248 -5.49 -18.48 -4.08
CA ASN A 248 -6.09 -19.31 -5.13
C ASN A 248 -7.41 -18.70 -5.68
N GLN A 249 -7.45 -17.38 -5.86
CA GLN A 249 -8.57 -16.67 -6.46
C GLN A 249 -8.05 -15.89 -7.68
N LYS A 250 -8.68 -16.09 -8.84
CA LYS A 250 -8.49 -15.20 -9.99
C LYS A 250 -8.72 -13.76 -9.50
N PRO A 251 -7.75 -12.84 -9.63
CA PRO A 251 -7.98 -11.45 -9.28
C PRO A 251 -9.15 -10.94 -10.12
N GLN A 252 -10.17 -10.38 -9.45
CA GLN A 252 -11.21 -9.65 -10.18
C GLN A 252 -10.53 -8.54 -10.99
N PRO A 253 -10.98 -8.27 -12.23
CA PRO A 253 -10.41 -7.18 -13.03
C PRO A 253 -10.47 -5.91 -12.18
N ALA A 254 -9.31 -5.26 -11.99
CA ALA A 254 -9.26 -4.04 -11.23
C ALA A 254 -10.18 -3.02 -11.91
N LYS A 255 -11.20 -2.55 -11.19
CA LYS A 255 -12.13 -1.53 -11.71
C LYS A 255 -11.33 -0.30 -12.15
N ASN A 256 -11.72 0.33 -13.25
CA ASN A 256 -11.13 1.59 -13.68
C ASN A 256 -11.31 2.66 -12.59
N LEU A 257 -10.34 3.58 -12.43
CA LEU A 257 -10.35 4.54 -11.32
C LEU A 257 -11.59 5.44 -11.37
N LEU A 258 -12.06 5.73 -12.58
CA LEU A 258 -13.23 6.54 -12.85
C LEU A 258 -14.55 5.85 -12.45
N ASP A 259 -14.52 4.52 -12.30
CA ASP A 259 -15.68 3.70 -11.95
C ASP A 259 -15.69 3.31 -10.46
N GLU A 260 -14.72 3.79 -9.68
CA GLU A 260 -14.64 3.53 -8.25
C GLU A 260 -15.55 4.47 -7.47
N ASP A 261 -16.35 3.91 -6.58
CA ASP A 261 -17.16 4.68 -5.64
C ASP A 261 -16.38 4.91 -4.33
N LYS A 262 -16.25 6.18 -3.95
CA LYS A 262 -15.61 6.61 -2.70
C LYS A 262 -16.25 5.95 -1.48
N GLU A 263 -17.59 5.90 -1.40
CA GLU A 263 -18.31 5.34 -0.26
C GLU A 263 -18.11 3.82 -0.18
N ASP A 264 -18.03 3.12 -1.32
CA ASP A 264 -17.68 1.70 -1.36
C ASP A 264 -16.27 1.44 -0.81
N LEU A 265 -15.28 2.26 -1.19
CA LEU A 265 -13.92 2.15 -0.68
C LEU A 265 -13.85 2.45 0.83
N LEU A 266 -14.55 3.48 1.30
CA LEU A 266 -14.70 3.76 2.74
C LEU A 266 -15.32 2.57 3.46
N ASN A 267 -16.40 1.99 2.92
CA ASN A 267 -17.08 0.84 3.51
C ASN A 267 -16.19 -0.41 3.56
N LYS A 268 -15.41 -0.69 2.52
CA LYS A 268 -14.41 -1.77 2.50
C LYS A 268 -13.34 -1.55 3.57
N MET A 269 -12.79 -0.34 3.68
CA MET A 269 -11.82 0.02 4.72
C MET A 269 -12.39 -0.21 6.12
N PHE A 270 -13.57 0.33 6.40
CA PHE A 270 -14.22 0.15 7.69
C PHE A 270 -14.55 -1.31 7.98
N SER A 271 -14.93 -2.11 6.98
CA SER A 271 -15.21 -3.53 7.16
C SER A 271 -13.95 -4.29 7.54
N GLY A 272 -12.80 -4.03 6.90
CA GLY A 272 -11.54 -4.66 7.30
C GLY A 272 -11.02 -4.18 8.66
N LEU A 273 -11.14 -2.88 8.98
CA LEU A 273 -10.74 -2.33 10.28
C LEU A 273 -11.64 -2.83 11.43
N LEU A 274 -12.96 -2.88 11.21
CA LEU A 274 -13.93 -3.25 12.23
C LEU A 274 -14.23 -4.75 12.29
N HIS A 275 -13.58 -5.57 11.47
CA HIS A 275 -13.70 -7.02 11.53
C HIS A 275 -13.06 -7.56 12.82
N GLY A 276 -13.87 -8.16 13.71
CA GLY A 276 -13.40 -8.71 14.99
C GLY A 276 -12.54 -7.71 15.78
N GLU A 277 -11.45 -8.20 16.39
CA GLU A 277 -10.48 -7.40 17.17
C GLU A 277 -9.26 -6.96 16.35
N ARG A 278 -9.48 -6.48 15.11
CA ARG A 278 -8.38 -6.04 14.22
C ARG A 278 -7.77 -4.70 14.62
N VAL A 279 -8.54 -3.73 15.09
CA VAL A 279 -8.03 -2.38 15.46
C VAL A 279 -6.86 -2.46 16.46
N PRO A 280 -6.96 -3.19 17.59
CA PRO A 280 -5.84 -3.31 18.53
C PRO A 280 -4.59 -3.96 17.89
N GLN A 281 -4.78 -4.95 17.02
CA GLN A 281 -3.68 -5.62 16.31
C GLN A 281 -2.98 -4.69 15.33
N ILE A 282 -3.76 -3.92 14.56
CA ILE A 282 -3.24 -2.94 13.59
C ILE A 282 -2.47 -1.83 14.31
N LEU A 283 -3.00 -1.33 15.43
CA LEU A 283 -2.34 -0.30 16.24
C LEU A 283 -1.08 -0.79 16.97
N ALA A 284 -0.85 -2.10 17.07
CA ALA A 284 0.44 -2.64 17.54
C ALA A 284 1.55 -2.49 16.49
N VAL A 285 1.22 -2.24 15.22
CA VAL A 285 2.18 -2.12 14.12
C VAL A 285 2.34 -0.65 13.72
N ARG A 286 3.58 -0.17 13.61
CA ARG A 286 3.88 1.23 13.20
C ARG A 286 3.21 1.60 11.87
N LYS A 287 3.30 0.72 10.88
CA LYS A 287 2.65 0.89 9.57
C LYS A 287 1.12 0.94 9.71
N GLY A 288 0.54 0.15 10.61
CA GLY A 288 -0.90 0.16 10.90
C GLY A 288 -1.40 1.48 11.51
N LYS A 289 -0.62 2.13 12.38
CA LYS A 289 -0.93 3.47 12.91
C LYS A 289 -0.98 4.52 11.79
N SER A 290 0.02 4.49 10.90
CA SER A 290 0.10 5.38 9.74
C SER A 290 -1.06 5.16 8.76
N LEU A 291 -1.43 3.90 8.51
CA LEU A 291 -2.61 3.53 7.72
C LEU A 291 -3.87 4.20 8.29
N LEU A 292 -4.09 4.04 9.60
CA LEU A 292 -5.27 4.58 10.25
C LEU A 292 -5.32 6.10 10.19
N ALA A 293 -4.21 6.79 10.46
CA ALA A 293 -4.13 8.25 10.35
C ALA A 293 -4.45 8.73 8.93
N ARG A 294 -3.81 8.14 7.91
CA ARG A 294 -4.07 8.49 6.51
C ARG A 294 -5.52 8.22 6.11
N PHE A 295 -6.10 7.10 6.51
CA PHE A 295 -7.50 6.78 6.25
C PHE A 295 -8.46 7.80 6.89
N LEU A 296 -8.26 8.13 8.16
CA LEU A 296 -9.07 9.11 8.89
C LEU A 296 -8.94 10.52 8.32
N ALA A 297 -7.83 10.86 7.65
CA ALA A 297 -7.70 12.11 6.93
C ALA A 297 -8.72 12.27 5.79
N ARG A 298 -9.20 11.16 5.22
CA ARG A 298 -10.10 11.09 4.05
C ARG A 298 -11.53 10.73 4.41
N THR A 299 -11.78 10.35 5.66
CA THR A 299 -13.11 10.04 6.14
C THR A 299 -13.81 11.32 6.60
N PRO A 300 -15.06 11.59 6.17
CA PRO A 300 -15.86 12.68 6.72
C PRO A 300 -16.04 12.53 8.23
N GLU A 301 -15.90 13.62 9.00
CA GLU A 301 -16.02 13.61 10.47
C GLU A 301 -17.39 13.16 11.00
N THR A 302 -18.45 13.22 10.18
CA THR A 302 -19.80 12.77 10.52
C THR A 302 -20.09 11.32 10.13
N HIS A 303 -19.12 10.60 9.55
CA HIS A 303 -19.33 9.24 9.04
C HIS A 303 -19.73 8.28 10.18
N PRO A 304 -20.84 7.52 10.06
CA PRO A 304 -21.44 6.77 11.18
C PRO A 304 -20.50 5.69 11.75
N ARG A 305 -19.65 5.09 10.91
CA ARG A 305 -18.68 4.06 11.32
C ARG A 305 -17.45 4.60 12.07
N LEU A 306 -17.27 5.93 12.16
CA LEU A 306 -16.22 6.52 13.00
C LEU A 306 -16.46 6.28 14.49
N ARG A 307 -17.73 6.27 14.91
CA ARG A 307 -18.11 6.03 16.31
C ARG A 307 -17.58 4.69 16.85
N PRO A 308 -17.91 3.53 16.26
CA PRO A 308 -17.35 2.25 16.71
C PRO A 308 -15.83 2.16 16.51
N LEU A 309 -15.27 2.80 15.48
CA LEU A 309 -13.82 2.83 15.25
C LEU A 309 -13.08 3.55 16.39
N TRP A 310 -13.45 4.79 16.70
CA TRP A 310 -12.87 5.55 17.80
C TRP A 310 -13.09 4.86 19.14
N SER A 311 -14.26 4.27 19.35
CA SER A 311 -14.55 3.49 20.55
C SER A 311 -13.54 2.34 20.75
N ARG A 312 -13.08 1.67 19.67
CA ARG A 312 -12.05 0.62 19.74
C ARG A 312 -10.64 1.19 19.87
N VAL A 313 -10.32 2.25 19.13
CA VAL A 313 -9.02 2.94 19.21
C VAL A 313 -8.76 3.41 20.65
N LEU A 314 -9.74 4.08 21.27
CA LEU A 314 -9.61 4.61 22.63
C LEU A 314 -9.45 3.50 23.66
N ARG A 315 -10.26 2.43 23.59
CA ARG A 315 -10.15 1.30 24.53
C ARG A 315 -8.81 0.58 24.47
N CYS A 316 -8.15 0.53 23.32
CA CYS A 316 -6.86 -0.15 23.18
C CYS A 316 -5.64 0.77 23.42
N LEU A 317 -5.85 2.03 23.83
CA LEU A 317 -4.77 2.97 24.13
C LEU A 317 -3.71 2.42 25.10
N PRO A 318 -4.04 1.77 26.24
CA PRO A 318 -3.01 1.23 27.14
C PRO A 318 -2.05 0.27 26.44
N THR A 319 -2.61 -0.62 25.61
CA THR A 319 -1.83 -1.62 24.88
C THR A 319 -1.05 -1.03 23.70
N ALA A 320 -1.64 -0.05 23.01
CA ALA A 320 -1.02 0.60 21.85
C ALA A 320 0.09 1.56 22.26
N ALA A 321 -0.11 2.32 23.34
CA ALA A 321 0.86 3.26 23.89
C ALA A 321 2.11 2.56 24.41
N ARG A 322 1.96 1.40 25.06
CA ARG A 322 3.09 0.56 25.47
C ARG A 322 3.99 0.14 24.30
N ARG A 323 3.46 0.08 23.08
CA ARG A 323 4.17 -0.28 21.84
C ARG A 323 4.37 0.93 20.91
N ASP A 324 4.35 2.16 21.43
CA ASP A 324 4.47 3.38 20.63
C ASP A 324 5.90 3.89 20.48
N GLU A 325 6.75 3.03 19.91
CA GLU A 325 8.10 3.40 19.51
C GLU A 325 8.06 4.51 18.44
N GLY A 326 8.41 5.73 18.85
CA GLY A 326 8.47 6.91 17.97
C GLY A 326 7.21 7.80 17.96
N GLY A 327 6.27 7.62 18.87
CA GLY A 327 5.15 8.56 19.07
C GLY A 327 4.15 8.62 17.90
N ALA A 328 4.04 7.54 17.12
CA ALA A 328 3.22 7.52 15.91
C ALA A 328 1.71 7.64 16.20
N LEU A 329 1.26 7.29 17.41
CA LEU A 329 -0.15 7.45 17.80
C LEU A 329 -0.62 8.91 17.79
N VAL A 330 0.29 9.85 18.00
CA VAL A 330 -0.02 11.29 18.00
C VAL A 330 -0.59 11.76 16.66
N SER A 331 -0.25 11.08 15.56
CA SER A 331 -0.80 11.37 14.23
C SER A 331 -2.33 11.20 14.15
N LEU A 332 -2.96 10.49 15.09
CA LEU A 332 -4.42 10.33 15.16
C LEU A 332 -5.12 11.56 15.78
N GLU A 333 -4.40 12.41 16.50
CA GLU A 333 -4.98 13.54 17.26
C GLU A 333 -5.79 14.51 16.40
N PRO A 334 -5.28 15.03 15.27
CA PRO A 334 -6.03 15.99 14.47
C PRO A 334 -7.35 15.41 13.96
N HIS A 335 -7.37 14.11 13.67
CA HIS A 335 -8.55 13.42 13.18
C HIS A 335 -9.57 13.18 14.30
N PHE A 336 -9.12 12.77 15.49
CA PHE A 336 -9.99 12.64 16.65
C PHE A 336 -10.62 13.98 17.03
N ARG A 337 -9.82 15.05 17.01
CA ARG A 337 -10.28 16.39 17.35
C ARG A 337 -11.42 16.85 16.45
N ARG A 338 -11.28 16.68 15.13
CA ARG A 338 -12.35 17.00 14.18
C ARG A 338 -13.62 16.19 14.46
N TYR A 339 -13.49 14.88 14.69
CA TYR A 339 -14.60 14.00 15.08
C TYR A 339 -15.28 14.45 16.39
N ALA A 340 -14.51 14.75 17.44
CA ALA A 340 -15.03 15.16 18.74
C ALA A 340 -15.78 16.49 18.67
N LEU A 341 -15.24 17.48 17.94
CA LEU A 341 -15.88 18.78 17.76
C LEU A 341 -17.16 18.68 16.91
N ALA A 342 -17.19 17.77 15.93
CA ALA A 342 -18.35 17.49 15.09
C ALA A 342 -19.45 16.65 15.78
N ALA A 343 -19.22 16.14 17.00
CA ALA A 343 -20.18 15.30 17.69
C ALA A 343 -21.56 16.00 17.86
N PRO A 344 -22.70 15.34 17.61
CA PRO A 344 -24.00 16.00 17.56
C PRO A 344 -24.53 16.48 18.91
N GLY A 345 -24.02 15.93 20.02
CA GLY A 345 -24.46 16.31 21.37
C GLY A 345 -23.92 15.41 22.47
N TRP A 346 -24.51 15.53 23.66
CA TRP A 346 -24.08 14.80 24.86
C TRP A 346 -24.00 13.27 24.73
N PRO A 347 -24.92 12.56 24.06
CA PRO A 347 -24.82 11.09 23.94
C PRO A 347 -23.51 10.63 23.27
N ALA A 348 -23.10 11.29 22.19
CA ALA A 348 -21.85 10.98 21.50
C ALA A 348 -20.61 11.30 22.35
N VAL A 349 -20.64 12.42 23.08
CA VAL A 349 -19.58 12.80 24.02
C VAL A 349 -19.49 11.79 25.16
N ALA A 350 -20.62 11.41 25.75
CA ALA A 350 -20.73 10.47 26.86
C ALA A 350 -20.13 9.09 26.52
N GLU A 351 -20.39 8.57 25.33
CA GLU A 351 -19.83 7.30 24.89
C GLU A 351 -18.32 7.35 24.66
N THR A 352 -17.84 8.47 24.12
CA THR A 352 -16.41 8.71 23.94
C THR A 352 -15.71 8.82 25.29
N CYS A 353 -16.35 9.50 26.25
CA CYS A 353 -15.90 9.57 27.65
C CYS A 353 -15.90 8.18 28.30
N ALA A 354 -16.89 7.34 28.05
CA ALA A 354 -16.93 5.97 28.57
C ALA A 354 -15.78 5.11 28.02
N ALA A 355 -15.49 5.20 26.73
CA ALA A 355 -14.37 4.48 26.11
C ALA A 355 -13.01 4.95 26.66
N LEU A 356 -12.83 6.26 26.89
CA LEU A 356 -11.64 6.81 27.52
C LEU A 356 -11.53 6.46 29.01
N ALA A 357 -12.64 6.49 29.76
CA ALA A 357 -12.65 6.10 31.17
C ALA A 357 -12.23 4.64 31.33
N GLU A 358 -12.69 3.76 30.45
CA GLU A 358 -12.26 2.36 30.41
C GLU A 358 -10.77 2.24 30.07
N ALA A 359 -10.24 3.10 29.20
CA ALA A 359 -8.81 3.13 28.88
C ALA A 359 -7.94 3.64 30.04
N LEU A 360 -8.50 4.50 30.91
CA LEU A 360 -7.83 5.06 32.09
C LEU A 360 -8.00 4.18 33.35
N ASP A 361 -8.69 3.05 33.25
CA ASP A 361 -8.84 2.12 34.35
C ASP A 361 -7.46 1.58 34.78
N PRO A 362 -7.06 1.75 36.05
CA PRO A 362 -5.80 1.21 36.57
C PRO A 362 -5.62 -0.29 36.32
N ALA A 363 -6.70 -1.07 36.24
CA ALA A 363 -6.66 -2.50 35.94
C ALA A 363 -6.11 -2.82 34.53
N ARG A 364 -6.14 -1.86 33.60
CA ARG A 364 -5.63 -2.01 32.23
C ARG A 364 -4.19 -1.49 32.04
N GLY A 365 -3.60 -0.96 33.10
CA GLY A 365 -2.25 -0.41 33.13
C GLY A 365 -2.20 1.10 32.87
N HIS A 366 -1.13 1.74 33.32
CA HIS A 366 -0.98 3.20 33.32
C HIS A 366 -0.54 3.80 31.97
N HIS A 367 -0.16 2.95 31.01
CA HIS A 367 0.42 3.37 29.74
C HIS A 367 -0.49 4.23 28.86
N ALA A 368 -1.80 4.26 29.11
CA ALA A 368 -2.69 5.18 28.39
C ALA A 368 -2.23 6.64 28.51
N LEU A 369 -1.63 7.05 29.62
CA LEU A 369 -1.17 8.43 29.82
C LEU A 369 0.25 8.69 29.29
N ASP A 370 0.98 7.65 28.85
CA ASP A 370 2.32 7.80 28.26
C ASP A 370 2.29 8.36 26.83
N THR A 371 1.12 8.34 26.16
CA THR A 371 0.97 8.89 24.81
C THR A 371 0.32 10.28 24.85
N ARG A 372 0.86 11.21 24.04
CA ARG A 372 0.28 12.57 23.90
C ARG A 372 -1.15 12.54 23.37
N LEU A 373 -1.56 11.46 22.69
CA LEU A 373 -2.89 11.31 22.13
C LEU A 373 -3.98 11.39 23.20
N THR A 374 -3.79 10.75 24.36
CA THR A 374 -4.83 10.60 25.38
C THR A 374 -5.29 11.93 25.96
N LEU A 375 -4.36 12.76 26.45
CA LEU A 375 -4.74 14.08 26.97
C LEU A 375 -5.20 15.02 25.86
N SER A 376 -4.69 14.88 24.64
CA SER A 376 -5.20 15.64 23.50
C SER A 376 -6.67 15.29 23.17
N CYS A 377 -7.06 14.03 23.30
CA CYS A 377 -8.46 13.61 23.21
C CYS A 377 -9.30 14.25 24.32
N VAL A 378 -8.80 14.30 25.56
CA VAL A 378 -9.49 14.96 26.69
C VAL A 378 -9.63 16.47 26.44
N CYS A 379 -8.60 17.15 25.91
CA CYS A 379 -8.66 18.56 25.54
C CYS A 379 -9.73 18.81 24.45
N ALA A 380 -9.77 18.00 23.40
CA ALA A 380 -10.78 18.12 22.34
C ALA A 380 -12.22 17.90 22.87
N LEU A 381 -12.42 16.92 23.76
CA LEU A 381 -13.71 16.69 24.42
C LEU A 381 -14.08 17.83 25.37
N THR A 382 -13.09 18.42 26.04
CA THR A 382 -13.29 19.57 26.92
C THR A 382 -13.80 20.77 26.15
N GLU A 383 -13.21 21.06 24.98
CA GLU A 383 -13.70 22.11 24.11
C GLU A 383 -15.12 21.82 23.60
N LYS A 384 -15.41 20.57 23.22
CA LYS A 384 -16.77 20.18 22.84
C LYS A 384 -17.76 20.36 24.00
N ALA A 385 -17.39 19.93 25.20
CA ALA A 385 -18.21 20.07 26.39
C ALA A 385 -18.47 21.56 26.73
N MET A 386 -17.47 22.44 26.58
CA MET A 386 -17.66 23.88 26.77
C MET A 386 -18.72 24.47 25.82
N MET A 387 -18.83 23.95 24.59
CA MET A 387 -19.88 24.36 23.64
C MET A 387 -21.27 23.81 23.99
N LEU A 388 -21.34 22.64 24.65
CA LEU A 388 -22.61 21.99 25.00
C LEU A 388 -23.16 22.42 26.37
N VAL A 389 -22.28 22.79 27.32
CA VAL A 389 -22.68 23.23 28.65
C VAL A 389 -23.42 24.56 28.55
N GLY A 390 -24.66 24.58 29.05
CA GLY A 390 -25.48 25.78 29.10
C GLY A 390 -26.41 26.04 27.92
N VAL A 391 -26.57 25.06 27.03
CA VAL A 391 -27.58 25.12 25.95
C VAL A 391 -29.00 24.81 26.48
N SER A 392 -29.13 24.29 27.71
CA SER A 392 -30.42 23.97 28.37
C SER A 392 -30.27 23.83 29.91
N GLU A 393 -31.31 23.37 30.62
CA GLU A 393 -31.26 22.91 32.02
C GLU A 393 -30.17 21.86 32.24
N SER A 394 -29.77 21.61 33.50
CA SER A 394 -28.70 20.66 33.83
C SER A 394 -29.01 19.26 33.29
N SER A 395 -28.42 18.93 32.14
CA SER A 395 -28.64 17.65 31.47
C SER A 395 -27.90 16.54 32.22
N GLY A 396 -28.43 15.31 32.15
CA GLY A 396 -27.69 14.12 32.56
C GLY A 396 -26.30 14.01 31.90
N GLY A 397 -26.15 14.57 30.69
CA GLY A 397 -24.86 14.67 30.00
C GLY A 397 -23.82 15.52 30.74
N GLU A 398 -24.22 16.66 31.33
CA GLU A 398 -23.31 17.52 32.11
C GLU A 398 -22.81 16.79 33.36
N ARG A 399 -23.70 16.04 34.04
CA ARG A 399 -23.33 15.21 35.20
C ARG A 399 -22.35 14.10 34.81
N GLN A 400 -22.59 13.41 33.70
CA GLN A 400 -21.70 12.36 33.22
C GLN A 400 -20.33 12.92 32.82
N TRP A 401 -20.29 14.09 32.18
CA TRP A 401 -19.05 14.79 31.87
C TRP A 401 -18.26 15.17 33.11
N TYR A 402 -18.92 15.72 34.13
CA TYR A 402 -18.26 16.07 35.39
C TYR A 402 -17.70 14.82 36.11
N ARG A 403 -18.43 13.71 36.12
CA ARG A 403 -17.93 12.42 36.62
C ARG A 403 -16.71 11.93 35.83
N PHE A 404 -16.75 12.05 34.50
CA PHE A 404 -15.60 11.69 33.65
C PHE A 404 -14.36 12.53 33.98
N LEU A 405 -14.50 13.84 34.16
CA LEU A 405 -13.38 14.72 34.57
C LEU A 405 -12.75 14.29 35.90
N LYS A 406 -13.57 13.86 36.88
CA LYS A 406 -13.06 13.27 38.13
C LYS A 406 -12.28 11.97 37.88
N THR A 407 -12.75 11.11 36.98
CA THR A 407 -12.01 9.90 36.57
C THR A 407 -10.66 10.24 35.96
N VAL A 408 -10.60 11.23 35.07
CA VAL A 408 -9.34 11.72 34.48
C VAL A 408 -8.40 12.23 35.57
N ALA A 409 -8.89 13.08 36.48
CA ALA A 409 -8.07 13.63 37.56
C ALA A 409 -7.53 12.53 38.50
N LYS A 410 -8.34 11.51 38.81
CA LYS A 410 -7.90 10.36 39.60
C LYS A 410 -6.82 9.55 38.88
N ALA A 411 -6.97 9.34 37.57
CA ALA A 411 -5.96 8.65 36.77
C ALA A 411 -4.63 9.44 36.76
N LEU A 412 -4.69 10.76 36.58
CA LEU A 412 -3.52 11.66 36.60
C LEU A 412 -2.80 11.66 37.95
N ARG A 413 -3.53 11.65 39.07
CA ARG A 413 -2.93 11.60 40.42
C ARG A 413 -2.03 10.39 40.64
N HIS A 414 -2.40 9.25 40.07
CA HIS A 414 -1.71 7.97 40.30
C HIS A 414 -0.79 7.57 39.13
N ALA A 415 -0.70 8.37 38.08
CA ALA A 415 0.10 8.06 36.92
C ALA A 415 1.60 8.28 37.19
N PRO A 416 2.47 7.30 36.90
CA PRO A 416 3.92 7.45 37.08
C PRO A 416 4.54 8.38 36.01
N SER A 417 3.92 8.42 34.83
CA SER A 417 4.37 9.20 33.67
C SER A 417 3.13 9.71 32.94
N VAL A 418 3.21 10.95 32.46
CA VAL A 418 2.12 11.62 31.73
C VAL A 418 2.72 12.43 30.59
N ALA A 419 2.31 12.13 29.36
CA ALA A 419 2.69 12.88 28.19
C ALA A 419 1.77 14.11 27.99
N PRO A 420 2.31 15.29 27.63
CA PRO A 420 1.52 16.50 27.49
C PRO A 420 0.59 16.44 26.25
N PRO A 421 -0.55 17.15 26.27
CA PRO A 421 -1.41 17.28 25.10
C PRO A 421 -0.72 18.07 23.97
N THR A 422 -1.10 17.81 22.71
CA THR A 422 -0.60 18.56 21.55
C THR A 422 -1.19 19.97 21.48
N ARG A 423 -2.42 20.13 21.96
CA ARG A 423 -3.17 21.39 21.98
C ARG A 423 -3.78 21.57 23.38
N PRO A 424 -3.03 22.17 24.33
CA PRO A 424 -3.55 22.42 25.67
C PRO A 424 -4.73 23.40 25.64
N VAL A 425 -5.59 23.30 26.65
CA VAL A 425 -6.73 24.19 26.86
C VAL A 425 -6.26 25.38 27.69
N ALA A 426 -6.61 26.61 27.29
CA ALA A 426 -6.25 27.79 28.08
C ALA A 426 -6.77 27.68 29.54
N GLU A 427 -5.89 27.91 30.51
CA GLU A 427 -6.19 27.77 31.95
C GLU A 427 -7.42 28.58 32.38
N ALA A 428 -7.55 29.81 31.91
CA ALA A 428 -8.69 30.67 32.21
C ALA A 428 -10.01 30.04 31.72
N ARG A 429 -10.02 29.39 30.54
CA ARG A 429 -11.20 28.73 29.99
C ARG A 429 -11.55 27.48 30.78
N LEU A 430 -10.56 26.64 31.09
CA LEU A 430 -10.77 25.42 31.87
C LEU A 430 -11.27 25.74 33.28
N SER A 431 -10.64 26.70 33.96
CA SER A 431 -11.02 27.14 35.29
C SER A 431 -12.44 27.69 35.34
N ALA A 432 -12.83 28.51 34.36
CA ALA A 432 -14.20 29.02 34.26
C ALA A 432 -15.21 27.88 34.02
N HIS A 433 -14.87 26.91 33.17
CA HIS A 433 -15.72 25.75 32.90
C HIS A 433 -15.91 24.86 34.13
N LEU A 434 -14.84 24.58 34.88
CA LEU A 434 -14.91 23.79 36.11
C LEU A 434 -15.79 24.47 37.18
N LYS A 435 -15.60 25.79 37.41
CA LYS A 435 -16.45 26.57 38.31
C LYS A 435 -17.93 26.52 37.89
N ARG A 436 -18.20 26.60 36.59
CA ARG A 436 -19.57 26.50 36.04
C ARG A 436 -20.19 25.12 36.29
N LEU A 437 -19.42 24.05 36.12
CA LEU A 437 -19.88 22.69 36.40
C LEU A 437 -20.16 22.49 37.89
N GLU A 438 -19.29 22.98 38.77
CA GLU A 438 -19.48 22.89 40.24
C GLU A 438 -20.73 23.64 40.70
N ALA A 439 -20.94 24.86 40.22
CA ALA A 439 -22.13 25.65 40.55
C ALA A 439 -23.43 24.94 40.12
N ARG A 440 -23.39 24.15 39.04
CA ARG A 440 -24.54 23.40 38.53
C ARG A 440 -24.65 21.99 39.12
N ALA A 441 -23.57 21.44 39.66
CA ALA A 441 -23.53 20.13 40.31
C ALA A 441 -24.03 20.16 41.77
N GLY A 442 -24.14 21.35 42.37
CA GLY A 442 -24.51 21.58 43.78
C GLY A 442 -25.93 21.15 44.23
N LEU A 443 -26.68 20.39 43.43
CA LEU A 443 -28.04 19.91 43.78
C LEU A 443 -28.11 18.43 44.22
N GLU A 444 -27.00 17.68 44.24
CA GLU A 444 -27.02 16.24 44.63
C GLU A 444 -26.00 15.87 45.73
N ILE A 445 -25.79 16.73 46.74
CA ILE A 445 -25.01 16.34 47.93
C ILE A 445 -25.91 15.52 48.87
N LEU A 446 -26.25 14.28 48.50
CA LEU A 446 -26.74 13.27 49.43
C LEU A 446 -26.41 11.85 48.92
N GLN A 447 -25.12 11.50 48.83
CA GLN A 447 -24.71 10.10 49.02
C GLN A 447 -23.47 10.04 49.91
N ARG A 448 -23.74 9.76 51.19
CA ARG A 448 -22.76 9.26 52.17
C ARG A 448 -22.33 7.86 51.73
N GLY A 449 -21.03 7.69 51.47
CA GLY A 449 -20.42 6.40 51.24
C GLY A 449 -18.90 6.56 51.20
N ALA A 450 -18.24 6.24 52.31
CA ALA A 450 -16.81 6.39 52.51
C ALA A 450 -16.00 5.55 51.50
N THR A 451 -15.55 6.18 50.42
CA THR A 451 -14.26 5.88 49.80
C THR A 451 -13.56 7.21 49.59
N ILE A 452 -12.23 7.22 49.61
CA ILE A 452 -11.38 8.42 49.49
C ILE A 452 -11.58 9.02 48.10
N GLU A 453 -12.67 9.78 47.92
CA GLU A 453 -12.94 10.51 46.70
C GLU A 453 -12.03 11.74 46.63
N LEU A 454 -11.42 11.94 45.47
CA LEU A 454 -10.61 13.13 45.19
C LEU A 454 -11.48 14.38 45.37
N SER A 455 -11.02 15.36 46.17
CA SER A 455 -11.81 16.57 46.38
C SER A 455 -11.99 17.34 45.06
N ALA A 456 -13.05 18.14 44.93
CA ALA A 456 -13.29 18.93 43.73
C ALA A 456 -12.11 19.88 43.42
N LYS A 457 -11.51 20.44 44.48
CA LYS A 457 -10.32 21.29 44.40
C LYS A 457 -9.10 20.53 43.89
N ASP A 458 -8.80 19.36 44.46
CA ASP A 458 -7.67 18.54 44.03
C ASP A 458 -7.85 18.04 42.59
N ALA A 459 -9.10 17.71 42.21
CA ALA A 459 -9.43 17.33 40.85
C ALA A 459 -9.17 18.47 39.86
N ALA A 460 -9.59 19.69 40.21
CA ALA A 460 -9.34 20.88 39.39
C ALA A 460 -7.84 21.17 39.24
N GLU A 461 -7.05 21.04 40.31
CA GLU A 461 -5.60 21.24 40.28
C GLU A 461 -4.91 20.27 39.33
N HIS A 462 -5.22 18.97 39.41
CA HIS A 462 -4.66 17.98 38.49
C HIS A 462 -5.08 18.24 37.03
N LEU A 463 -6.33 18.63 36.79
CA LEU A 463 -6.80 18.92 35.43
C LEU A 463 -6.10 20.15 34.85
N VAL A 464 -5.98 21.25 35.61
CA VAL A 464 -5.27 22.45 35.16
C VAL A 464 -3.80 22.14 34.92
N ARG A 465 -3.12 21.45 35.84
CA ARG A 465 -1.70 21.13 35.71
C ARG A 465 -1.34 20.33 34.45
N HIS A 466 -2.23 19.44 33.99
CA HIS A 466 -1.92 18.50 32.91
C HIS A 466 -2.63 18.83 31.58
N LEU A 467 -3.69 19.64 31.58
CA LEU A 467 -4.42 20.00 30.36
C LEU A 467 -4.09 21.41 29.84
N CYS A 468 -3.40 22.25 30.62
CA CYS A 468 -3.11 23.65 30.30
C CYS A 468 -1.65 23.89 29.91
#